data_AF-A0A7V8QP27-F1
#
_entry.id   AF-A0A7V8QP27-F1
#
_cell.length_a   1.000
_cell.length_b   1.000
_cell.length_c   1.000
_cell.angle_alpha   90.00
_cell.angle_beta   90.00
_cell.angle_gamma   90.00
#
_symmetry.space_group_name_H-M   'P 1'
#
loop_
_entity.id
_entity.type
_entity.pdbx_description
1 polymer ?
#
loop_
_entity_poly.entity_id
_entity_poly.type
_entity_poly.pdbx_seq_one_letter_code
_entity_poly.pdbx_strand_id
1 'polypeptide(L)' 'MENIMLKTIIKAAFVVILSVSFAQAADYGTLKKIKDKGEITIGHRESSVPFAYYNKSQKPIGYSMDLCEKIV' A
#
# COMPACT_ATOMS: atom_id res chain seq x y z
N MET A 1 -51.55 -1.52 -0.01
CA MET A 1 -50.41 -1.70 -0.94
C MET A 1 -49.19 -0.87 -0.51
N GLU A 2 -49.38 0.34 0.00
CA GLU A 2 -48.31 1.24 0.49
C GLU A 2 -47.35 0.62 1.52
N ASN A 3 -47.88 -0.07 2.54
CA ASN A 3 -47.08 -0.74 3.57
C ASN A 3 -46.24 -1.94 3.06
N ILE A 4 -46.64 -2.56 1.95
CA ILE A 4 -45.88 -3.67 1.34
C ILE A 4 -44.70 -3.09 0.56
N MET A 5 -44.93 -2.01 -0.20
CA MET A 5 -43.88 -1.33 -0.96
C MET A 5 -42.81 -0.72 -0.04
N LEU A 6 -43.24 -0.08 1.07
CA LEU A 6 -42.35 0.47 2.08
C LEU A 6 -41.48 -0.61 2.75
N LYS A 7 -42.06 -1.76 3.08
CA LYS A 7 -41.32 -2.91 3.66
C LYS A 7 -40.32 -3.53 2.67
N THR A 8 -40.64 -3.55 1.37
CA THR A 8 -39.73 -4.04 0.33
C THR A 8 -38.54 -3.10 0.14
N ILE A 9 -38.77 -1.77 0.15
CA ILE A 9 -37.71 -0.77 0.06
C ILE A 9 -36.77 -0.87 1.27
N ILE A 10 -37.32 -1.01 2.48
CA ILE A 10 -36.52 -1.15 3.71
C ILE A 10 -35.66 -2.43 3.66
N LYS A 11 -36.22 -3.56 3.22
CA LYS A 11 -35.47 -4.82 3.09
C LYS A 11 -34.37 -4.73 2.03
N ALA A 12 -34.65 -4.08 0.89
CA ALA A 12 -33.66 -3.86 -0.17
C ALA A 12 -32.51 -2.97 0.32
N ALA A 13 -32.81 -1.89 1.05
CA ALA A 13 -31.79 -1.02 1.64
C ALA A 13 -30.90 -1.76 2.65
N PHE A 14 -31.47 -2.67 3.44
CA PHE A 14 -30.72 -3.48 4.41
C PHE A 14 -29.73 -4.45 3.75
N VAL A 15 -30.09 -5.04 2.61
CA VAL A 15 -29.21 -5.95 1.83
C VAL A 15 -28.05 -5.19 1.17
N VAL A 16 -28.26 -3.95 0.75
CA VAL A 16 -27.20 -3.10 0.15
C VAL A 16 -26.16 -2.67 1.19
N ILE A 17 -26.54 -2.46 2.44
CA ILE A 17 -25.58 -2.07 3.50
C ILE A 17 -24.68 -3.25 3.89
N LEU A 18 -25.20 -4.48 3.87
CA LEU A 18 -24.45 -5.70 4.23
C LEU A 18 -23.41 -6.13 3.19
N SER A 19 -23.43 -5.56 1.97
CA SER A 19 -22.51 -5.92 0.89
C SER A 19 -21.28 -5.01 0.79
N VAL A 20 -21.13 -4.00 1.67
CA VAL A 20 -19.95 -3.13 1.71
C VAL A 20 -18.83 -3.82 2.49
N SER A 21 -17.97 -4.53 1.77
CA SER A 21 -16.69 -4.98 2.31
C SER A 21 -15.72 -3.80 2.37
N PHE A 22 -15.48 -3.28 3.57
CA PHE A 22 -14.42 -2.30 3.79
C PHE A 22 -13.08 -3.02 3.73
N ALA A 23 -12.25 -2.71 2.73
CA ALA A 23 -10.87 -3.16 2.70
C ALA A 23 -10.14 -2.51 3.88
N GLN A 24 -9.91 -3.28 4.95
CA GLN A 24 -9.10 -2.82 6.08
C GLN A 24 -7.63 -2.92 5.69
N ALA A 25 -6.92 -1.80 5.76
CA ALA A 25 -5.46 -1.82 5.65
C ALA A 25 -4.90 -2.69 6.78
N ALA A 26 -3.98 -3.59 6.44
CA ALA A 26 -3.30 -4.42 7.43
C ALA A 26 -2.55 -3.52 8.42
N ASP A 27 -2.93 -3.57 9.71
CA ASP A 27 -2.22 -2.88 10.78
C ASP A 27 -1.02 -3.71 11.29
N TYR A 28 -0.28 -4.32 10.37
CA TYR A 28 0.93 -5.08 10.64
C TYR A 28 1.85 -5.09 9.41
N GLY A 29 3.11 -5.52 9.59
CA GLY A 29 4.08 -5.65 8.50
C GLY A 29 4.81 -4.35 8.15
N THR A 30 5.40 -4.31 6.94
CA THR A 30 6.36 -3.27 6.55
C THR A 30 5.77 -1.87 6.48
N LEU A 31 4.57 -1.69 5.91
CA LEU A 31 3.96 -0.36 5.79
C LEU A 31 3.59 0.22 7.16
N LYS A 32 3.11 -0.61 8.09
CA LYS A 32 2.92 -0.19 9.48
C LYS A 32 4.24 0.22 10.13
N LYS A 33 5.29 -0.60 9.99
CA LYS A 33 6.63 -0.29 10.52
C LYS A 33 7.15 1.05 9.98
N ILE A 34 6.97 1.31 8.68
CA ILE A 34 7.35 2.59 8.05
C ILE A 34 6.54 3.73 8.64
N LYS A 35 5.21 3.58 8.77
CA LYS A 35 4.33 4.59 9.37
C LYS A 35 4.71 4.91 10.81
N ASP A 36 4.97 3.89 11.62
CA ASP A 36 5.27 4.03 13.05
C ASP A 36 6.67 4.65 13.28
N LYS A 37 7.66 4.33 12.42
CA LYS A 37 9.02 4.89 12.52
C LYS A 37 9.20 6.23 11.82
N GLY A 38 8.38 6.54 10.81
CA GLY A 38 8.56 7.69 9.93
C GLY A 38 9.74 7.57 8.96
N GLU A 39 10.31 6.37 8.81
CA GLU A 39 11.47 6.12 7.93
C GLU A 39 11.29 4.81 7.15
N ILE A 40 11.89 4.75 5.96
CA ILE A 40 12.02 3.52 5.16
C ILE A 40 13.50 3.15 5.00
N THR A 41 13.82 1.88 5.24
CA THR A 41 15.19 1.37 5.09
C THR A 41 15.31 0.63 3.76
N ILE A 42 16.20 1.09 2.88
CA ILE A 42 16.50 0.43 1.60
C ILE A 42 17.84 -0.29 1.72
N GLY A 43 17.80 -1.63 1.73
CA GLY A 43 19.00 -2.45 1.60
C GLY A 43 19.40 -2.57 0.13
N HIS A 44 20.68 -2.37 -0.18
CA HIS A 44 21.20 -2.49 -1.54
C HIS A 44 22.51 -3.30 -1.58
N ARG A 45 22.93 -3.70 -2.77
CA ARG A 45 24.22 -4.34 -3.02
C ARG A 45 25.29 -3.28 -3.31
N GLU A 46 26.54 -3.58 -3.00
CA GLU A 46 27.67 -2.66 -3.23
C GLU A 46 28.30 -2.81 -4.62
N SER A 47 28.26 -4.01 -5.18
CA SER A 47 28.99 -4.39 -6.40
C SER A 47 28.12 -5.21 -7.34
N SER A 48 26.99 -4.65 -7.77
CA SER A 48 26.06 -5.29 -8.70
C SER A 48 25.74 -4.36 -9.87
N VAL A 49 26.76 -4.05 -10.68
CA VAL A 49 26.61 -3.27 -11.91
C VAL A 49 25.73 -4.04 -12.91
N PRO A 50 24.72 -3.42 -13.57
CA PRO A 50 24.31 -2.01 -13.51
C PRO A 50 23.14 -1.70 -12.55
N PHE A 51 22.78 -2.62 -11.65
CA PHE A 51 21.59 -2.54 -10.81
C PHE A 51 21.78 -1.73 -9.52
N ALA A 52 22.81 -2.04 -8.72
CA ALA A 52 23.14 -1.34 -7.49
C ALA A 52 24.66 -1.41 -7.25
N TYR A 53 25.31 -0.25 -7.29
CA TYR A 53 26.76 -0.13 -7.10
C TYR A 53 27.15 1.28 -6.64
N TYR A 54 28.33 1.44 -6.05
CA TYR A 54 28.82 2.76 -5.66
C TYR A 54 29.45 3.53 -6.83
N ASN A 55 29.14 4.82 -6.93
CA ASN A 55 29.84 5.75 -7.81
C ASN A 55 31.13 6.30 -7.15
N LYS A 56 31.86 7.18 -7.85
CA LYS A 56 33.11 7.79 -7.34
C LYS A 56 32.94 8.57 -6.03
N SER A 57 31.72 9.01 -5.71
CA SER A 57 31.38 9.75 -4.49
C SER A 57 30.83 8.83 -3.39
N GLN A 58 30.95 7.51 -3.53
CA GLN A 58 30.37 6.52 -2.59
C GLN A 58 28.84 6.62 -2.44
N LYS A 59 28.14 7.18 -3.45
CA LYS A 59 26.67 7.12 -3.52
C LYS A 59 26.25 5.80 -4.20
N PRO A 60 25.31 5.03 -3.62
CA PRO A 60 24.71 3.91 -4.33
C PRO A 60 23.86 4.40 -5.51
N ILE A 61 24.09 3.83 -6.69
CA ILE A 61 23.41 4.16 -7.95
C ILE A 61 23.09 2.89 -8.74
N GLY A 62 22.30 3.03 -9.81
CA GLY A 62 21.96 1.95 -10.74
C GLY A 62 20.45 1.74 -10.86
N TYR A 63 20.04 0.84 -11.76
CA TYR A 63 18.62 0.65 -12.11
C TYR A 63 17.72 0.37 -10.90
N SER A 64 18.17 -0.45 -9.94
CA SER A 64 17.41 -0.76 -8.74
C SER A 64 17.31 0.44 -7.80
N MET A 65 18.35 1.28 -7.71
CA MET A 65 18.34 2.49 -6.91
C MET A 65 17.39 3.53 -7.49
N ASP A 66 17.40 3.71 -8.82
CA ASP A 66 16.50 4.63 -9.52
C ASP A 66 15.02 4.21 -9.36
N LEU A 67 14.75 2.91 -9.30
CA LEU A 67 13.41 2.40 -9.03
C LEU A 67 12.98 2.70 -7.58
N CYS A 68 13.87 2.45 -6.62
CA CYS A 68 13.61 2.75 -5.22
C CYS A 68 13.34 4.25 -5.00
N GLU A 69 14.17 5.15 -5.55
CA GLU A 69 14.01 6.62 -5.45
C GLU A 69 12.68 7.13 -6.04
N LYS A 70 12.01 6.38 -6.92
CA LYS A 70 10.68 6.73 -7.45
C LYS A 70 9.53 6.25 -6.56
N ILE A 71 9.78 5.27 -5.71
CA ILE A 71 8.78 4.66 -4.83
C ILE A 71 8.72 5.39 -3.48
N VAL A 72 9.87 5.90 -2.99
CA VAL A 72 10.00 6.61 -1.71
C VAL A 72 9.90 8.12 -1.86
#